data_AF-F7JT56-F1
#
_entry.id   AF-F7JT56-F1
#
_cell.length_a   1.000
_cell.length_b   1.000
_cell.length_c   1.000
_cell.angle_alpha   90.00
_cell.angle_beta   90.00
_cell.angle_gamma   90.00
#
_symmetry.space_group_name_H-M   'P 1'
#
loop_
_entity.id
_entity.type
_entity.pdbx_description
1 polymer ?
#
loop_
_entity_poly.entity_id
_entity_poly.type
_entity_poly.pdbx_seq_one_letter_code
_entity_poly.pdbx_strand_id
1 'polypeptide(L)'
;MEGWIYNQIRQSNLEGKVHFIPFIKDKQKYHELLRHADVFWLTSREDPFPSVVLEAMKYEIPVVAFKNSGGVNTMLDEGRGNLISEFDVEEMAKVTKQLLSERREEVLTGAKAWIEDKLKFDDYIRYLEQLFQNKVQIVPEIDLYEIITPKLHEYFQGEVSSQIEKERIHQIQIMKDSKKFKFSDDKIVFFDIADRTNYFEDKMVMKESGEICRDLFLDRPLICVPPYYCKKSAGELTGSRKILCGANVLSKQMEKSGQLLLLEQLMEYQGIYLMGAGVCDFTEGDQISDYTQNVLHFLLSSKGVHAVRDEKTRYFLEQIGIHNVIRTGCPSLWSLTAQRCKKIPKEKGKEVLVVLEEKKDCREEDSRMLNMLREEYETVYIWIKDRKNLDYLQKLGDLNKYKLLPGSISTLKKIFCETAELDYIGTNIQIGIQSLTMLKRSLILSDTDYAQALREEMHLPVLGRSMQKEVEAWITAPYETRVLLPEENIKYWKSQFVRKFARWYKKR
;
A
#
# COMPACT_ATOMS: atom_id res chain seq x y z
N MET A 1 6.39 -15.97 34.03
CA MET A 1 6.85 -17.37 33.84
C MET A 1 7.60 -17.86 35.07
N GLU A 2 8.61 -17.14 35.55
CA GLU A 2 9.40 -17.51 36.73
C GLU A 2 8.56 -17.82 37.99
N GLY A 3 7.65 -16.92 38.39
CA GLY A 3 6.79 -17.14 39.57
C GLY A 3 5.86 -18.36 39.47
N TRP A 4 5.52 -18.81 38.25
CA TRP A 4 4.72 -20.02 38.05
C TRP A 4 5.56 -21.28 38.31
N ILE A 5 6.81 -21.32 37.85
CA ILE A 5 7.71 -22.47 38.06
C ILE A 5 8.03 -22.63 39.56
N TYR A 6 8.33 -21.54 40.27
CA TYR A 6 8.56 -21.59 41.71
C TYR A 6 7.35 -22.16 42.47
N ASN A 7 6.12 -21.80 42.06
CA ASN A 7 4.91 -22.34 42.66
C ASN A 7 4.76 -23.84 42.37
N GLN A 8 5.06 -24.30 41.15
CA GLN A 8 5.03 -25.73 40.82
C GLN A 8 6.04 -26.53 41.65
N ILE A 9 7.28 -26.06 41.78
CA ILE A 9 8.32 -26.71 42.61
C ILE A 9 7.86 -26.85 44.06
N ARG A 10 7.24 -25.79 44.61
CA ARG A 10 6.67 -25.78 45.97
C ARG A 10 5.53 -26.78 46.12
N GLN A 11 4.57 -26.78 45.19
CA GLN A 11 3.44 -27.72 45.20
C GLN A 11 3.90 -29.18 45.06
N SER A 12 5.00 -29.43 44.35
CA SER A 12 5.58 -30.77 44.19
C SER A 12 6.55 -31.17 45.31
N ASN A 13 6.75 -30.35 46.35
CA ASN A 13 7.71 -30.60 47.45
C ASN A 13 9.15 -30.88 46.98
N LEU A 14 9.57 -30.20 45.90
CA LEU A 14 10.92 -30.31 45.34
C LEU A 14 11.82 -29.12 45.70
N GLU A 15 11.39 -28.31 46.66
CA GLU A 15 12.18 -27.20 47.23
C GLU A 15 13.51 -27.74 47.78
N GLY A 16 14.62 -27.11 47.38
CA GLY A 16 15.96 -27.56 47.75
C GLY A 16 16.54 -28.70 46.91
N LYS A 17 15.76 -29.30 45.99
CA LYS A 17 16.25 -30.27 44.99
C LYS A 17 16.38 -29.67 43.59
N VAL A 18 15.55 -28.67 43.27
CA VAL A 18 15.62 -27.92 42.01
C VAL A 18 16.37 -26.63 42.24
N HIS A 19 17.47 -26.44 41.50
CA HIS A 19 18.33 -25.26 41.59
C HIS A 19 18.21 -24.42 40.32
N PHE A 20 17.84 -23.15 40.45
CA PHE A 20 17.88 -22.20 39.35
C PHE A 20 19.29 -21.67 39.18
N ILE A 21 19.88 -21.93 38.02
CA ILE A 21 21.22 -21.45 37.68
C ILE A 21 21.04 -20.15 36.88
N PRO A 22 21.58 -19.01 37.35
CA PRO A 22 21.46 -17.75 36.64
C PRO A 22 22.25 -17.79 35.33
N PHE A 23 22.00 -16.82 34.45
CA PHE A 23 22.71 -16.72 33.18
C PHE A 23 24.23 -16.68 33.36
N ILE A 24 24.92 -17.66 32.80
CA ILE A 24 26.38 -17.78 32.86
C ILE A 24 26.99 -17.13 31.62
N LYS A 25 27.60 -15.95 31.78
CA LYS A 25 28.30 -15.24 30.69
C LYS A 25 29.60 -15.94 30.27
N ASP A 26 30.24 -16.60 31.21
CA ASP A 26 31.53 -17.27 30.99
C ASP A 26 31.30 -18.66 30.39
N LYS A 27 31.73 -18.82 29.13
CA LYS A 27 31.58 -20.07 28.38
C LYS A 27 32.28 -21.25 29.03
N GLN A 28 33.45 -21.04 29.66
CA GLN A 28 34.19 -22.12 30.30
C GLN A 28 33.43 -22.61 31.53
N LYS A 29 32.93 -21.69 32.36
CA LYS A 29 32.11 -22.04 33.54
C LYS A 29 30.83 -22.79 33.17
N TYR A 30 30.17 -22.39 32.08
CA TYR A 30 29.00 -23.10 31.58
C TYR A 30 29.33 -24.54 31.18
N HIS A 31 30.40 -24.75 30.40
CA HIS A 31 30.80 -26.09 30.00
C HIS A 31 31.29 -26.95 31.16
N GLU A 32 31.98 -26.36 32.14
CA GLU A 32 32.39 -27.05 33.36
C GLU A 32 31.16 -27.54 34.13
N LEU A 33 30.16 -26.68 34.33
CA LEU A 33 28.89 -27.06 34.95
C LEU A 33 28.19 -28.18 34.17
N LEU A 34 28.05 -28.02 32.85
CA LEU A 34 27.34 -29.00 32.00
C LEU A 34 27.99 -30.39 32.09
N ARG A 35 29.32 -30.49 32.13
CA ARG A 35 30.07 -31.76 32.25
C ARG A 35 29.77 -32.55 33.53
N HIS A 36 29.24 -31.89 34.56
CA HIS A 36 28.87 -32.54 35.82
C HIS A 36 27.42 -33.05 35.82
N ALA A 37 26.67 -32.86 34.74
CA ALA A 37 25.32 -33.38 34.63
C ALA A 37 25.33 -34.86 34.23
N ASP A 38 24.55 -35.69 34.93
CA ASP A 38 24.41 -37.12 34.62
C ASP A 38 23.45 -37.39 33.46
N VAL A 39 22.43 -36.55 33.29
CA VAL A 39 21.42 -36.64 32.22
C VAL A 39 21.00 -35.22 31.83
N PHE A 40 20.82 -34.97 30.53
CA PHE A 40 20.33 -33.70 30.00
C PHE A 40 18.92 -33.83 29.44
N TRP A 41 18.00 -32.97 29.88
CA TRP A 41 16.63 -32.92 29.37
C TRP A 41 16.43 -31.72 28.44
N LEU A 42 16.00 -31.97 27.20
CA LEU A 42 15.45 -30.93 26.33
C LEU A 42 13.92 -30.98 26.38
N THR A 43 13.32 -30.07 27.14
CA THR A 43 11.87 -29.99 27.35
C THR A 43 11.17 -28.94 26.45
N SER A 44 11.88 -28.42 25.44
CA SER A 44 11.32 -27.52 24.43
C SER A 44 10.21 -28.22 23.63
N ARG A 45 9.15 -27.48 23.28
CA ARG A 45 8.08 -27.95 22.38
C ARG A 45 8.41 -27.75 20.90
N GLU A 46 9.27 -26.78 20.61
CA GLU A 46 9.75 -26.47 19.27
C GLU A 46 11.12 -25.82 19.39
N ASP A 47 12.14 -26.47 18.83
CA ASP A 47 13.50 -25.96 18.71
C ASP A 47 14.10 -26.49 17.40
N PRO A 48 14.15 -25.67 16.32
CA PRO A 48 14.64 -26.11 15.02
C PRO A 48 16.10 -26.59 15.04
N PHE A 49 16.92 -26.08 15.96
CA PHE A 49 18.34 -26.43 16.03
C PHE A 49 18.89 -26.28 17.47
N PRO A 50 18.62 -27.25 18.36
CA PRO A 50 18.96 -27.16 19.78
C PRO A 50 20.47 -27.38 19.99
N SER A 51 21.26 -26.30 19.87
CA SER A 51 22.72 -26.35 20.06
C SER A 51 23.15 -26.93 21.41
N VAL A 52 22.36 -26.73 22.47
CA VAL A 52 22.62 -27.28 23.81
C VAL A 52 22.58 -28.81 23.86
N VAL A 53 21.81 -29.46 22.97
CA VAL A 53 21.81 -30.93 22.84
C VAL A 53 23.13 -31.42 22.27
N LEU A 54 23.66 -30.72 21.27
CA LEU A 54 24.97 -31.04 20.68
C LEU A 54 26.09 -30.88 21.72
N GLU A 55 26.01 -29.87 22.57
CA GLU A 55 26.96 -29.66 23.67
C GLU A 55 26.89 -30.77 24.71
N ALA A 56 25.69 -31.24 25.07
CA ALA A 56 25.51 -32.36 25.99
C ALA A 56 26.06 -33.68 25.41
N MET A 57 25.72 -34.00 24.16
CA MET A 57 26.22 -35.18 23.45
C MET A 57 27.75 -35.16 23.31
N LYS A 58 28.36 -33.98 23.07
CA LYS A 58 29.82 -33.82 23.00
C LYS A 58 30.53 -34.20 24.31
N TYR A 59 29.86 -34.02 25.45
CA TYR A 59 30.37 -34.42 26.76
C TYR A 59 29.92 -35.82 27.20
N GLU A 60 29.41 -36.63 26.27
CA GLU A 60 28.94 -37.99 26.56
C GLU A 60 27.87 -37.99 27.67
N ILE A 61 27.01 -36.97 27.65
CA ILE A 61 25.86 -36.86 28.56
C ILE A 61 24.63 -37.45 27.85
N PRO A 62 23.95 -38.46 28.44
CA PRO A 62 22.69 -38.96 27.93
C PRO A 62 21.65 -37.84 27.75
N VAL A 63 21.06 -37.76 26.56
CA VAL A 63 20.01 -36.78 26.26
C VAL A 63 18.64 -37.45 26.21
N VAL A 64 17.67 -36.84 26.87
CA VAL A 64 16.24 -37.18 26.78
C VAL A 64 15.48 -35.97 26.27
N ALA A 65 14.71 -36.13 25.21
CA ALA A 65 13.98 -35.02 24.57
C ALA A 65 12.60 -35.48 24.05
N PHE A 66 11.71 -34.53 23.79
CA PHE A 66 10.43 -34.85 23.18
C PHE A 66 10.52 -34.99 21.66
N LYS A 67 9.93 -36.07 21.14
CA LYS A 67 9.78 -36.33 19.71
C LYS A 67 8.94 -35.23 19.05
N ASN A 68 9.23 -34.93 17.79
CA ASN A 68 8.61 -33.88 16.98
C ASN A 68 8.86 -32.44 17.45
N SER A 69 9.90 -32.20 18.27
CA SER A 69 10.24 -30.87 18.80
C SER A 69 11.27 -30.10 17.96
N GLY A 70 11.34 -30.36 16.65
CA GLY A 70 12.31 -29.73 15.73
C GLY A 70 13.56 -30.56 15.48
N GLY A 71 14.75 -29.93 15.55
CA GLY A 71 16.03 -30.51 15.12
C GLY A 71 16.51 -31.68 15.97
N VAL A 72 16.03 -31.79 17.21
CA VAL A 72 16.40 -32.87 18.14
C VAL A 72 16.06 -34.27 17.61
N ASN A 73 15.03 -34.39 16.76
CA ASN A 73 14.63 -35.68 16.20
C ASN A 73 15.77 -36.30 15.38
N THR A 74 16.42 -35.50 14.52
CA THR A 74 17.55 -35.96 13.71
C THR A 74 18.79 -36.20 14.55
N MET A 75 19.04 -35.35 15.55
CA MET A 75 20.20 -35.45 16.43
C MET A 75 20.20 -36.75 17.24
N LEU A 76 19.05 -37.13 17.80
CA LEU A 76 18.92 -38.31 18.67
C LEU A 76 18.44 -39.58 17.94
N ASP A 77 18.27 -39.52 16.61
CA ASP A 77 17.85 -40.66 15.80
C ASP A 77 18.84 -41.83 15.89
N GLU A 78 18.43 -43.01 15.41
CA GLU A 78 19.27 -44.21 15.34
C GLU A 78 19.86 -44.63 16.69
N GLY A 79 19.15 -44.33 17.78
CA GLY A 79 19.54 -44.71 19.13
C GLY A 79 20.62 -43.84 19.76
N ARG A 80 20.96 -42.66 19.17
CA ARG A 80 21.92 -41.70 19.73
C ARG A 80 21.44 -41.00 21.01
N GLY A 81 20.15 -41.07 21.30
CA GLY A 81 19.56 -40.58 22.54
C GLY A 81 18.15 -41.12 22.73
N ASN A 82 17.39 -40.47 23.61
CA ASN A 82 16.06 -40.96 24.00
C ASN A 82 14.99 -39.94 23.59
N LEU A 83 14.12 -40.34 22.66
CA LEU A 83 13.01 -39.52 22.17
C LEU A 83 11.70 -40.01 22.79
N ILE A 84 11.06 -39.14 23.58
CA ILE A 84 9.81 -39.42 24.27
C ILE A 84 8.64 -38.86 23.45
N SER A 85 7.63 -39.68 23.17
CA SER A 85 6.47 -39.25 22.40
C SER A 85 5.46 -38.50 23.26
N GLU A 86 4.56 -37.74 22.62
CA GLU A 86 3.35 -37.16 23.23
C GLU A 86 3.57 -36.25 24.46
N PHE A 87 4.77 -35.69 24.64
CA PHE A 87 5.13 -34.89 25.81
C PHE A 87 4.93 -35.64 27.15
N ASP A 88 5.10 -36.97 27.14
CA ASP A 88 4.92 -37.82 28.31
C ASP A 88 6.05 -37.59 29.34
N VAL A 89 5.71 -36.89 30.42
CA VAL A 89 6.65 -36.58 31.50
C VAL A 89 6.93 -37.76 32.42
N GLU A 90 6.02 -38.74 32.50
CA GLU A 90 6.20 -39.94 33.33
C GLU A 90 7.20 -40.89 32.67
N GLU A 91 7.07 -41.10 31.35
CA GLU A 91 8.03 -41.90 30.60
C GLU A 91 9.41 -41.22 30.56
N MET A 92 9.46 -39.88 30.41
CA MET A 92 10.72 -39.13 30.52
C MET A 92 11.42 -39.38 31.87
N ALA A 93 10.67 -39.34 32.98
CA ALA A 93 11.21 -39.60 34.32
C ALA A 93 11.69 -41.05 34.47
N LYS A 94 10.93 -42.02 33.95
CA LYS A 94 11.27 -43.45 33.99
C LYS A 94 12.53 -43.76 33.19
N VAL A 95 12.64 -43.25 31.97
CA VAL A 95 13.85 -43.37 31.13
C VAL A 95 15.04 -42.73 31.83
N THR A 96 14.86 -41.58 32.44
CA THR A 96 15.93 -40.91 33.19
C THR A 96 16.43 -41.74 34.36
N LYS A 97 15.51 -42.33 35.13
CA LYS A 97 15.88 -43.23 36.23
C LYS A 97 16.67 -44.44 35.73
N GLN A 98 16.29 -45.00 34.58
CA GLN A 98 17.05 -46.08 33.95
C GLN A 98 18.47 -45.62 33.56
N LEU A 99 18.60 -44.44 32.92
CA LEU A 99 19.90 -43.89 32.51
C LEU A 99 20.82 -43.62 33.70
N LEU A 100 20.26 -43.21 34.84
CA LEU A 100 21.02 -43.02 36.09
C LEU A 100 21.52 -44.34 36.69
N SER A 101 20.85 -45.47 36.42
CA SER A 101 21.28 -46.80 36.88
C SER A 101 22.15 -47.57 35.87
N GLU A 102 21.92 -47.36 34.58
CA GLU A 102 22.51 -48.13 33.49
C GLU A 102 23.05 -47.17 32.41
N ARG A 103 24.32 -46.78 32.55
CA ARG A 103 24.97 -45.91 31.57
C ARG A 103 25.45 -46.74 30.37
N ARG A 104 24.87 -46.48 29.20
CA ARG A 104 25.25 -47.14 27.94
C ARG A 104 26.35 -46.35 27.22
N GLU A 105 27.60 -46.60 27.58
CA GLU A 105 28.76 -45.87 27.03
C GLU A 105 28.88 -45.98 25.50
N GLU A 106 28.46 -47.10 24.89
CA GLU A 106 28.45 -47.28 23.43
C GLU A 106 27.54 -46.27 22.72
N VAL A 107 26.35 -46.00 23.27
CA VAL A 107 25.39 -45.03 22.72
C VAL A 107 25.96 -43.61 22.80
N LEU A 108 26.59 -43.26 23.92
CA LEU A 108 27.17 -41.95 24.15
C LEU A 108 28.37 -41.69 23.25
N THR A 109 29.22 -42.71 23.08
CA THR A 109 30.37 -42.65 22.16
C THR A 109 29.89 -42.49 20.72
N GLY A 110 28.85 -43.24 20.32
CA GLY A 110 28.24 -43.11 18.98
C GLY A 110 27.62 -41.74 18.72
N ALA A 111 26.93 -41.17 19.71
CA ALA A 111 26.36 -39.82 19.64
C ALA A 111 27.44 -38.75 19.43
N LYS A 112 28.54 -38.81 20.19
CA LYS A 112 29.68 -37.92 20.06
C LYS A 112 30.38 -38.07 18.71
N ALA A 113 30.63 -39.31 18.28
CA ALA A 113 31.24 -39.58 16.97
C ALA A 113 30.40 -39.04 15.80
N TRP A 114 29.06 -39.12 15.90
CA TRP A 114 28.17 -38.55 14.89
C TRP A 114 28.30 -37.03 14.78
N ILE A 115 28.41 -36.31 15.91
CA ILE A 115 28.66 -34.86 15.91
C ILE A 115 30.00 -34.55 15.28
N GLU A 116 31.03 -35.27 15.70
CA GLU A 116 32.38 -35.11 15.19
C GLU A 116 32.49 -35.43 13.70
N ASP A 117 31.62 -36.26 13.13
CA ASP A 117 31.59 -36.57 11.69
C ASP A 117 30.70 -35.60 10.89
N LYS A 118 29.45 -35.39 11.32
CA LYS A 118 28.41 -34.69 10.53
C LYS A 118 28.33 -33.19 10.77
N LEU A 119 28.79 -32.70 11.91
CA LEU A 119 28.58 -31.33 12.36
C LEU A 119 29.90 -30.59 12.63
N LYS A 120 30.95 -30.92 11.89
CA LYS A 120 32.23 -30.20 11.95
C LYS A 120 32.02 -28.75 11.55
N PHE A 121 32.36 -27.84 12.46
CA PHE A 121 32.21 -26.41 12.20
C PHE A 121 33.07 -25.96 11.01
N ASP A 122 34.28 -26.50 10.86
CA ASP A 122 35.16 -26.18 9.73
C ASP A 122 34.58 -26.63 8.38
N ASP A 123 33.81 -27.72 8.34
CA ASP A 123 33.13 -28.16 7.11
C ASP A 123 32.02 -27.18 6.74
N TYR A 124 31.29 -26.68 7.74
CA TYR A 124 30.27 -25.65 7.54
C TYR A 124 30.89 -24.33 7.05
N ILE A 125 32.02 -23.89 7.62
CA ILE A 125 32.73 -22.70 7.14
C ILE A 125 33.19 -22.89 5.70
N ARG A 126 33.79 -24.04 5.36
CA ARG A 126 34.19 -24.35 3.98
C ARG A 126 33.00 -24.35 3.01
N TYR A 127 31.85 -24.88 3.42
CA TYR A 127 30.61 -24.81 2.64
C TYR A 127 30.16 -23.36 2.39
N LEU A 128 30.20 -22.50 3.42
CA LEU A 128 29.88 -21.08 3.26
C LEU A 128 30.88 -20.38 2.32
N GLU A 129 32.18 -20.64 2.48
CA GLU A 129 33.21 -20.08 1.59
C GLU A 129 32.97 -20.47 0.13
N GLN A 130 32.61 -21.73 -0.13
CA GLN A 130 32.26 -22.21 -1.48
C GLN A 130 31.01 -21.51 -2.03
N LEU A 131 29.98 -21.31 -1.21
CA LEU A 131 28.80 -20.54 -1.62
C LEU A 131 29.16 -19.10 -2.03
N PHE A 132 30.08 -18.45 -1.32
CA PHE A 132 30.51 -17.09 -1.66
C PHE A 132 31.45 -17.02 -2.88
N GLN A 133 32.18 -18.08 -3.19
CA GLN A 133 33.04 -18.16 -4.38
C GLN A 133 32.24 -18.40 -5.66
N ASN A 134 31.16 -19.19 -5.57
CA ASN A 134 30.21 -19.35 -6.66
C ASN A 134 29.28 -18.13 -6.72
N LYS A 135 29.77 -17.03 -7.31
CA LYS A 135 28.94 -15.89 -7.71
C LYS A 135 27.91 -16.34 -8.75
N VAL A 136 26.84 -16.98 -8.30
CA VAL A 136 25.60 -17.00 -9.08
C VAL A 136 25.03 -15.60 -8.88
N GLN A 137 25.24 -14.73 -9.87
CA GLN A 137 24.46 -13.51 -9.94
C GLN A 137 23.03 -13.94 -10.21
N ILE A 138 22.25 -14.15 -9.14
CA ILE A 138 20.80 -14.27 -9.25
C ILE A 138 20.34 -12.87 -9.62
N VAL A 139 20.30 -12.58 -10.92
CA VAL A 139 19.51 -11.47 -11.45
C VAL A 139 18.12 -12.06 -11.59
N PRO A 140 17.22 -11.86 -10.60
CA PRO A 140 15.85 -12.29 -10.82
C PRO A 140 15.33 -11.53 -12.04
N GLU A 141 14.64 -12.22 -12.96
CA GLU A 141 13.97 -11.55 -14.09
C GLU A 141 13.00 -10.44 -13.61
N ILE A 142 12.58 -10.52 -12.34
CA ILE A 142 11.70 -9.57 -11.67
C ILE A 142 12.25 -9.28 -10.28
N ASP A 143 12.63 -8.03 -10.02
CA ASP A 143 12.90 -7.58 -8.65
C ASP A 143 11.58 -7.45 -7.88
N LEU A 144 11.13 -8.57 -7.32
CA LEU A 144 9.96 -8.61 -6.44
C LEU A 144 10.19 -7.88 -5.11
N TYR A 145 11.42 -7.49 -4.78
CA TYR A 145 11.70 -6.78 -3.53
C TYR A 145 11.11 -5.36 -3.54
N GLU A 146 11.10 -4.69 -4.71
CA GLU A 146 10.34 -3.45 -4.93
C GLU A 146 8.82 -3.65 -4.74
N ILE A 147 8.32 -4.86 -4.97
CA ILE A 147 6.89 -5.23 -4.92
C ILE A 147 6.43 -5.61 -3.50
N ILE A 148 7.34 -6.12 -2.65
CA ILE A 148 7.04 -6.76 -1.35
C ILE A 148 7.23 -5.82 -0.15
N THR A 149 7.79 -4.62 -0.31
CA THR A 149 8.05 -3.73 0.84
C THR A 149 6.73 -3.36 1.56
N PRO A 150 6.64 -3.45 2.90
CA PRO A 150 5.38 -3.26 3.63
C PRO A 150 4.79 -1.87 3.35
N LYS A 151 3.54 -1.88 2.89
CA LYS A 151 2.77 -0.69 2.51
C LYS A 151 2.39 0.12 3.76
N LEU A 152 2.70 1.42 3.76
CA LEU A 152 2.50 2.35 4.88
C LEU A 152 1.08 2.93 4.87
N HIS A 153 0.20 2.47 5.77
CA HIS A 153 -1.19 2.92 5.99
C HIS A 153 -2.17 2.90 4.79
N GLU A 154 -3.24 2.11 4.94
CA GLU A 154 -4.53 2.37 4.30
C GLU A 154 -5.11 3.67 4.88
N TYR A 155 -5.94 4.40 4.14
CA TYR A 155 -6.68 5.56 4.67
C TYR A 155 -7.21 5.20 6.07
N PHE A 156 -6.99 6.06 7.07
CA PHE A 156 -7.43 5.81 8.44
C PHE A 156 -8.92 5.41 8.42
N GLN A 157 -9.21 4.13 8.65
CA GLN A 157 -10.55 3.63 8.84
C GLN A 157 -10.95 3.91 10.28
N GLY A 158 -11.44 5.12 10.54
CA GLY A 158 -11.94 5.52 11.84
C GLY A 158 -13.27 6.24 11.68
N GLU A 159 -14.35 5.63 12.13
CA GLU A 159 -15.62 6.33 12.29
C GLU A 159 -15.48 7.39 13.38
N VAL A 160 -16.02 8.58 13.13
CA VAL A 160 -16.16 9.59 14.20
C VAL A 160 -17.27 9.13 15.13
N SER A 161 -17.05 9.17 16.44
CA SER A 161 -18.13 8.86 17.38
C SER A 161 -19.23 9.91 17.30
N SER A 162 -20.49 9.50 17.53
CA SER A 162 -21.65 10.39 17.50
C SER A 162 -21.54 11.58 18.48
N GLN A 163 -20.73 11.45 19.53
CA GLN A 163 -20.42 12.53 20.45
C GLN A 163 -19.54 13.60 19.79
N ILE A 164 -18.46 13.19 19.11
CA ILE A 164 -17.55 14.10 18.41
C ILE A 164 -18.27 14.80 17.25
N GLU A 165 -19.17 14.10 16.54
CA GLU A 165 -20.01 14.72 15.51
C GLU A 165 -20.82 15.90 16.06
N LYS A 166 -21.54 15.69 17.17
CA LYS A 166 -22.34 16.72 17.83
C LYS A 166 -21.51 17.89 18.34
N GLU A 167 -20.38 17.59 18.99
CA GLU A 167 -19.44 18.61 19.49
C GLU A 167 -18.92 19.49 18.35
N ARG A 168 -18.55 18.88 17.21
CA ARG A 168 -18.06 19.61 16.03
C ARG A 168 -19.15 20.46 15.38
N ILE A 169 -20.37 19.93 15.22
CA ILE A 169 -21.50 20.70 14.68
C ILE A 169 -21.78 21.90 15.60
N HIS A 170 -21.77 21.70 16.91
CA HIS A 170 -21.97 22.77 17.87
C HIS A 170 -20.87 23.85 17.79
N GLN A 171 -19.60 23.45 17.68
CA GLN A 171 -18.48 24.38 17.44
C GLN A 171 -18.68 25.19 16.16
N ILE A 172 -19.02 24.54 15.05
CA ILE A 172 -19.29 25.19 13.76
C ILE A 172 -20.41 26.23 13.90
N GLN A 173 -21.49 25.91 14.61
CA GLN A 173 -22.62 26.82 14.83
C GLN A 173 -22.21 28.07 15.62
N ILE A 174 -21.53 27.90 16.76
CA ILE A 174 -21.01 29.03 17.56
C ILE A 174 -20.12 29.95 16.70
N MET A 175 -19.33 29.35 15.81
CA MET A 175 -18.32 30.06 15.04
C MET A 175 -18.88 30.77 13.82
N LYS A 176 -19.99 30.29 13.22
CA LYS A 176 -20.71 31.01 12.14
C LYS A 176 -21.14 32.41 12.58
N ASP A 177 -21.38 32.60 13.87
CA ASP A 177 -21.77 33.88 14.48
C ASP A 177 -20.56 34.78 14.85
N SER A 178 -19.33 34.26 14.73
CA SER A 178 -18.09 34.99 15.05
C SER A 178 -17.48 35.69 13.82
N LYS A 179 -16.65 36.74 14.03
CA LYS A 179 -16.06 37.58 12.96
C LYS A 179 -15.38 36.73 11.85
N LYS A 180 -15.75 37.00 10.59
CA LYS A 180 -15.15 36.39 9.38
C LYS A 180 -13.63 36.51 9.38
N PHE A 181 -12.93 35.38 9.30
CA PHE A 181 -11.47 35.32 9.17
C PHE A 181 -10.99 36.08 7.91
N LYS A 182 -9.93 36.88 8.07
CA LYS A 182 -9.19 37.49 6.96
C LYS A 182 -8.04 36.56 6.60
N PHE A 183 -8.10 35.95 5.43
CA PHE A 183 -7.03 35.11 4.93
C PHE A 183 -5.90 35.98 4.38
N SER A 184 -4.66 35.64 4.72
CA SER A 184 -3.45 36.18 4.10
C SER A 184 -3.30 35.60 2.69
N ASP A 185 -2.76 36.44 1.81
CA ASP A 185 -2.40 36.10 0.44
C ASP A 185 -0.90 35.79 0.30
N ASP A 186 -0.14 35.86 1.40
CA ASP A 186 1.33 35.80 1.39
C ASP A 186 1.87 34.39 1.14
N LYS A 187 1.06 33.36 1.44
CA LYS A 187 1.38 31.95 1.21
C LYS A 187 0.14 31.17 0.79
N ILE A 188 0.34 30.08 0.07
CA ILE A 188 -0.73 29.16 -0.33
C ILE A 188 -0.43 27.78 0.27
N VAL A 189 -1.43 27.22 0.92
CA VAL A 189 -1.37 25.83 1.41
C VAL A 189 -1.97 24.93 0.33
N PHE A 190 -1.24 23.89 -0.05
CA PHE A 190 -1.70 22.84 -0.94
C PHE A 190 -1.86 21.55 -0.15
N PHE A 191 -3.07 21.01 -0.10
CA PHE A 191 -3.32 19.74 0.56
C PHE A 191 -2.85 18.59 -0.32
N ASP A 192 -1.79 17.93 0.13
CA ASP A 192 -1.19 16.79 -0.53
C ASP A 192 -1.82 15.50 0.01
N ILE A 193 -2.80 14.98 -0.74
CA ILE A 193 -3.46 13.70 -0.40
C ILE A 193 -2.55 12.48 -0.66
N ALA A 194 -1.41 12.66 -1.32
CA ALA A 194 -0.44 11.60 -1.52
C ALA A 194 0.48 11.41 -0.30
N ASP A 195 0.54 12.40 0.59
CA ASP A 195 1.32 12.30 1.82
C ASP A 195 0.73 11.23 2.75
N ARG A 196 1.53 10.19 3.01
CA ARG A 196 1.19 8.96 3.76
C ARG A 196 0.06 8.10 3.19
N THR A 197 -0.22 8.19 1.89
CA THR A 197 -1.07 7.19 1.22
C THR A 197 -0.23 6.24 0.35
N ASN A 198 -0.68 4.99 0.25
CA ASN A 198 -0.11 4.01 -0.70
C ASN A 198 -0.81 4.01 -2.05
N TYR A 199 -1.86 4.81 -2.21
CA TYR A 199 -2.59 4.90 -3.47
C TYR A 199 -1.69 5.56 -4.50
N PHE A 200 -1.24 4.73 -5.42
CA PHE A 200 -0.34 5.08 -6.50
C PHE A 200 -0.92 6.21 -7.37
N GLU A 201 -2.23 6.15 -7.54
CA GLU A 201 -3.04 7.09 -8.30
C GLU A 201 -2.99 8.50 -7.68
N ASP A 202 -3.07 8.59 -6.35
CA ASP A 202 -3.01 9.88 -5.64
C ASP A 202 -1.65 10.55 -5.80
N LYS A 203 -0.56 9.78 -5.74
CA LYS A 203 0.81 10.28 -6.01
C LYS A 203 0.95 10.87 -7.40
N MET A 204 0.33 10.25 -8.41
CA MET A 204 0.37 10.76 -9.78
C MET A 204 -0.42 12.06 -9.93
N VAL A 205 -1.65 12.09 -9.40
CA VAL A 205 -2.50 13.28 -9.46
C VAL A 205 -1.86 14.44 -8.70
N MET A 206 -1.29 14.20 -7.51
CA MET A 206 -0.63 15.25 -6.71
C MET A 206 0.63 15.80 -7.37
N LYS A 207 1.37 14.99 -8.10
CA LYS A 207 2.51 15.49 -8.88
C LYS A 207 2.07 16.51 -9.93
N GLU A 208 1.07 16.17 -10.74
CA GLU A 208 0.57 17.01 -11.83
C GLU A 208 -0.15 18.26 -11.29
N SER A 209 -1.02 18.09 -10.30
CA SER A 209 -1.71 19.19 -9.63
C SER A 209 -0.73 20.14 -8.93
N GLY A 210 0.31 19.61 -8.30
CA GLY A 210 1.35 20.41 -7.65
C GLY A 210 2.16 21.25 -8.64
N GLU A 211 2.45 20.73 -9.84
CA GLU A 211 3.07 21.50 -10.93
C GLU A 211 2.16 22.67 -11.36
N ILE A 212 0.87 22.40 -11.58
CA ILE A 212 -0.12 23.43 -11.93
C ILE A 212 -0.24 24.50 -10.83
N CYS A 213 -0.23 24.10 -9.56
CA CYS A 213 -0.27 25.05 -8.44
C CYS A 213 1.00 25.89 -8.34
N ARG A 214 2.19 25.30 -8.54
CA ARG A 214 3.45 26.06 -8.57
C ARG A 214 3.45 27.11 -9.67
N ASP A 215 2.97 26.76 -10.86
CA ASP A 215 2.85 27.69 -11.99
C ASP A 215 1.81 28.79 -11.72
N LEU A 216 0.72 28.47 -11.02
CA LEU A 216 -0.33 29.43 -10.69
C LEU A 216 0.11 30.45 -9.62
N PHE A 217 0.98 30.03 -8.69
CA PHE A 217 1.39 30.81 -7.51
C PHE A 217 2.89 31.11 -7.51
N LEU A 218 3.48 31.43 -8.66
CA LEU A 218 4.91 31.74 -8.80
C LEU A 218 5.40 32.89 -7.90
N ASP A 219 4.51 33.81 -7.53
CA ASP A 219 4.81 34.97 -6.68
C ASP A 219 4.77 34.65 -5.17
N ARG A 220 4.45 33.42 -4.78
CA ARG A 220 4.16 33.04 -3.38
C ARG A 220 4.72 31.67 -3.03
N PRO A 221 5.11 31.43 -1.76
CA PRO A 221 5.43 30.10 -1.28
C PRO A 221 4.22 29.15 -1.36
N LEU A 222 4.42 27.97 -1.95
CA LEU A 222 3.47 26.86 -1.93
C LEU A 222 3.88 25.86 -0.85
N ILE A 223 3.08 25.75 0.21
CA ILE A 223 3.33 24.87 1.35
C ILE A 223 2.47 23.62 1.20
N CYS A 224 3.11 22.48 0.97
CA CYS A 224 2.43 21.19 0.84
C CYS A 224 2.23 20.59 2.23
N VAL A 225 1.00 20.27 2.59
CA VAL A 225 0.65 19.67 3.88
C VAL A 225 -0.34 18.52 3.67
N PRO A 226 -0.28 17.45 4.49
CA PRO A 226 -1.32 16.43 4.44
C PRO A 226 -2.69 17.02 4.80
N PRO A 227 -3.80 16.43 4.29
CA PRO A 227 -5.16 16.86 4.60
C PRO A 227 -5.61 16.55 6.03
N TYR A 228 -4.87 15.71 6.76
CA TYR A 228 -5.11 15.37 8.17
C TYR A 228 -4.17 16.12 9.10
N TYR A 229 -4.61 16.36 10.33
CA TYR A 229 -3.85 17.15 11.29
C TYR A 229 -2.49 16.51 11.62
N CYS A 230 -1.42 17.28 11.38
CA CYS A 230 -0.09 16.99 11.86
C CYS A 230 0.31 18.13 12.80
N LYS A 231 0.74 17.84 14.04
CA LYS A 231 1.19 18.87 15.00
C LYS A 231 2.27 19.81 14.42
N LYS A 232 3.01 19.37 13.39
CA LYS A 232 4.01 20.17 12.68
C LYS A 232 3.41 21.20 11.70
N SER A 233 2.18 21.03 11.22
CA SER A 233 1.54 21.89 10.21
C SER A 233 0.55 22.91 10.76
N ALA A 234 0.23 22.90 12.06
CA ALA A 234 -0.81 23.75 12.66
C ALA A 234 -0.60 25.27 12.39
N GLY A 235 0.64 25.75 12.53
CA GLY A 235 0.98 27.16 12.27
C GLY A 235 0.87 27.57 10.79
N GLU A 236 0.88 26.61 9.85
CA GLU A 236 0.80 26.90 8.42
C GLU A 236 -0.63 27.06 7.91
N LEU A 237 -1.59 26.41 8.58
CA LEU A 237 -2.99 26.36 8.17
C LEU A 237 -3.75 27.64 8.53
N THR A 238 -3.52 28.15 9.74
CA THR A 238 -4.28 29.29 10.28
C THR A 238 -4.10 30.54 9.41
N GLY A 239 -5.23 31.08 8.93
CA GLY A 239 -5.24 32.32 8.13
C GLY A 239 -4.72 32.18 6.70
N SER A 240 -4.39 30.99 6.22
CA SER A 240 -3.89 30.77 4.84
C SER A 240 -5.02 30.41 3.86
N ARG A 241 -4.90 30.81 2.59
CA ARG A 241 -5.71 30.21 1.51
C ARG A 241 -5.24 28.79 1.25
N LYS A 242 -6.19 27.88 1.02
CA LYS A 242 -5.92 26.45 0.86
C LYS A 242 -6.49 25.94 -0.45
N ILE A 243 -5.71 25.12 -1.14
CA ILE A 243 -6.16 24.37 -2.30
C ILE A 243 -6.26 22.90 -1.89
N LEU A 244 -7.45 22.33 -2.03
CA LEU A 244 -7.70 20.91 -1.85
C LEU A 244 -7.91 20.27 -3.22
N CYS A 245 -7.03 19.34 -3.57
CA CYS A 245 -7.11 18.54 -4.78
C CYS A 245 -7.26 17.06 -4.41
N GLY A 246 -7.94 16.27 -5.24
CA GLY A 246 -8.03 14.84 -5.03
C GLY A 246 -9.27 14.20 -5.61
N ALA A 247 -9.10 13.00 -6.18
CA ALA A 247 -10.14 12.31 -6.91
C ALA A 247 -11.34 11.96 -6.01
N ASN A 248 -11.12 11.50 -4.78
CA ASN A 248 -12.20 11.04 -3.90
C ASN A 248 -12.00 11.62 -2.49
N VAL A 249 -12.07 12.94 -2.37
CA VAL A 249 -11.88 13.64 -1.08
C VAL A 249 -13.19 14.04 -0.42
N LEU A 250 -14.30 13.94 -1.14
CA LEU A 250 -15.65 14.22 -0.66
C LEU A 250 -16.46 12.93 -0.57
N SER A 251 -17.43 12.88 0.34
CA SER A 251 -18.34 11.74 0.53
C SER A 251 -19.68 12.26 1.04
N LYS A 252 -20.77 11.51 0.81
CA LYS A 252 -22.08 11.78 1.42
C LYS A 252 -22.11 11.57 2.94
N GLN A 253 -21.14 10.82 3.48
CA GLN A 253 -20.97 10.52 4.91
C GLN A 253 -19.51 10.76 5.31
N MET A 254 -19.09 12.02 5.33
CA MET A 254 -17.74 12.44 5.70
C MET A 254 -17.30 11.99 7.10
N GLU A 255 -18.25 11.77 8.01
CA GLU A 255 -18.04 11.23 9.35
C GLU A 255 -17.58 9.77 9.38
N LYS A 256 -17.77 9.03 8.27
CA LYS A 256 -17.35 7.62 8.12
C LYS A 256 -16.25 7.40 7.08
N SER A 257 -16.04 8.36 6.18
CA SER A 257 -15.23 8.13 4.97
C SER A 257 -13.71 8.09 5.21
N GLY A 258 -13.20 8.63 6.32
CA GLY A 258 -11.75 8.70 6.59
C GLY A 258 -11.00 9.79 5.79
N GLN A 259 -11.60 10.36 4.74
CA GLN A 259 -10.90 11.15 3.71
C GLN A 259 -10.48 12.57 4.16
N LEU A 260 -11.21 13.17 5.10
CA LEU A 260 -10.87 14.44 5.79
C LEU A 260 -10.96 14.28 7.32
N LEU A 261 -10.97 13.04 7.81
CA LEU A 261 -11.15 12.73 9.22
C LEU A 261 -9.82 12.83 9.94
N LEU A 262 -9.61 13.99 10.56
CA LEU A 262 -8.95 14.23 11.85
C LEU A 262 -8.62 15.72 11.96
N LEU A 263 -9.63 16.57 11.73
CA LEU A 263 -9.51 17.99 12.02
C LEU A 263 -9.76 18.18 13.52
N GLU A 264 -8.81 17.80 14.37
CA GLU A 264 -8.82 18.18 15.80
C GLU A 264 -8.96 19.71 15.95
N GLN A 265 -8.52 20.45 14.93
CA GLN A 265 -8.59 21.90 14.83
C GLN A 265 -9.32 22.34 13.55
N LEU A 266 -10.61 22.00 13.42
CA LEU A 266 -11.52 22.41 12.33
C LEU A 266 -11.32 23.87 11.86
N MET A 267 -11.09 24.77 12.80
CA MET A 267 -10.87 26.19 12.56
C MET A 267 -9.76 26.49 11.56
N GLU A 268 -8.65 25.76 11.63
CA GLU A 268 -7.49 26.07 10.81
C GLU A 268 -7.74 25.76 9.34
N TYR A 269 -8.72 24.89 9.03
CA TYR A 269 -9.01 24.38 7.70
C TYR A 269 -10.02 25.23 6.92
N GLN A 270 -10.52 26.33 7.48
CA GLN A 270 -11.37 27.25 6.72
C GLN A 270 -10.62 27.85 5.51
N GLY A 271 -11.40 28.22 4.50
CA GLY A 271 -10.88 28.92 3.31
C GLY A 271 -10.31 27.99 2.24
N ILE A 272 -10.86 26.78 2.15
CA ILE A 272 -10.50 25.79 1.13
C ILE A 272 -11.15 26.15 -0.20
N TYR A 273 -10.38 26.07 -1.27
CA TYR A 273 -10.83 26.06 -2.66
C TYR A 273 -10.57 24.67 -3.23
N LEU A 274 -11.58 24.11 -3.91
CA LEU A 274 -11.45 22.79 -4.51
C LEU A 274 -10.78 22.91 -5.88
N MET A 275 -9.94 21.94 -6.21
CA MET A 275 -9.25 21.81 -7.48
C MET A 275 -9.44 20.39 -8.03
N GLY A 276 -10.38 20.24 -8.97
CA GLY A 276 -10.75 18.93 -9.54
C GLY A 276 -11.05 17.89 -8.47
N ALA A 277 -11.72 18.29 -7.39
CA ALA A 277 -12.14 17.38 -6.33
C ALA A 277 -13.27 16.48 -6.82
N GLY A 278 -13.37 15.26 -6.28
CA GLY A 278 -14.48 14.36 -6.56
C GLY A 278 -15.11 13.75 -5.31
N VAL A 279 -16.38 13.36 -5.47
CA VAL A 279 -17.17 12.66 -4.45
C VAL A 279 -17.12 11.14 -4.63
N CYS A 280 -16.97 10.40 -3.53
CA CYS A 280 -17.08 8.95 -3.47
C CYS A 280 -18.47 8.51 -2.98
N ASP A 281 -18.90 7.32 -3.42
CA ASP A 281 -20.09 6.61 -2.94
C ASP A 281 -21.39 7.43 -2.96
N PHE A 282 -21.50 8.34 -3.92
CA PHE A 282 -22.67 9.17 -4.14
C PHE A 282 -23.34 8.79 -5.45
N THR A 283 -24.66 8.59 -5.34
CA THR A 283 -25.62 8.40 -6.42
C THR A 283 -26.68 9.50 -6.31
N GLU A 284 -27.19 9.98 -7.44
CA GLU A 284 -28.26 10.99 -7.44
C GLU A 284 -29.48 10.50 -6.62
N GLY A 285 -29.97 11.37 -5.73
CA GLY A 285 -31.04 11.05 -4.78
C GLY A 285 -30.58 10.49 -3.43
N ASP A 286 -29.30 10.20 -3.25
CA ASP A 286 -28.75 9.84 -1.94
C ASP A 286 -28.98 10.94 -0.90
N GLN A 287 -29.35 10.54 0.32
CA GLN A 287 -29.36 11.46 1.46
C GLN A 287 -27.93 11.78 1.89
N ILE A 288 -27.64 13.07 2.02
CA ILE A 288 -26.34 13.59 2.47
C ILE A 288 -26.44 13.86 3.97
N SER A 289 -25.43 13.44 4.75
CA SER A 289 -25.49 13.58 6.21
C SER A 289 -25.46 15.05 6.64
N ASP A 290 -26.19 15.39 7.71
CA ASP A 290 -26.17 16.73 8.32
C ASP A 290 -24.75 17.17 8.68
N TYR A 291 -23.92 16.20 9.12
CA TYR A 291 -22.51 16.43 9.41
C TYR A 291 -21.74 16.89 8.17
N THR A 292 -21.86 16.14 7.06
CA THR A 292 -21.23 16.46 5.78
C THR A 292 -21.63 17.85 5.31
N GLN A 293 -22.91 18.16 5.33
CA GLN A 293 -23.41 19.48 4.94
C GLN A 293 -22.80 20.59 5.79
N ASN A 294 -22.81 20.47 7.12
CA ASN A 294 -22.28 21.50 8.01
C ASN A 294 -20.77 21.70 7.87
N VAL A 295 -20.01 20.60 7.74
CA VAL A 295 -18.55 20.65 7.59
C VAL A 295 -18.15 21.28 6.25
N LEU A 296 -18.77 20.87 5.14
CA LEU A 296 -18.41 21.43 3.83
C LEU A 296 -18.73 22.93 3.73
N HIS A 297 -19.89 23.36 4.24
CA HIS A 297 -20.22 24.79 4.33
C HIS A 297 -19.24 25.61 5.17
N PHE A 298 -18.64 24.97 6.18
CA PHE A 298 -17.70 25.63 7.07
C PHE A 298 -16.28 25.70 6.48
N LEU A 299 -15.82 24.62 5.85
CA LEU A 299 -14.47 24.50 5.32
C LEU A 299 -14.29 25.25 3.99
N LEU A 300 -15.27 25.14 3.09
CA LEU A 300 -15.19 25.66 1.74
C LEU A 300 -15.39 27.19 1.70
N SER A 301 -14.58 27.86 0.88
CA SER A 301 -14.63 29.31 0.75
C SER A 301 -15.84 29.79 -0.05
N SER A 302 -16.69 30.61 0.55
CA SER A 302 -17.80 31.30 -0.15
C SER A 302 -17.37 32.48 -1.04
N LYS A 303 -16.06 32.80 -1.11
CA LYS A 303 -15.55 34.00 -1.79
C LYS A 303 -15.08 33.78 -3.23
N GLY A 304 -14.98 32.55 -3.69
CA GLY A 304 -14.57 32.24 -5.06
C GLY A 304 -15.24 30.97 -5.57
N VAL A 305 -14.63 30.33 -6.55
CA VAL A 305 -15.24 29.22 -7.29
C VAL A 305 -14.49 27.93 -7.02
N HIS A 306 -15.22 26.86 -6.76
CA HIS A 306 -14.72 25.50 -6.55
C HIS A 306 -14.67 24.75 -7.88
N ALA A 307 -13.54 24.09 -8.16
CA ALA A 307 -13.38 23.23 -9.32
C ALA A 307 -13.56 21.77 -8.91
N VAL A 308 -14.45 21.05 -9.61
CA VAL A 308 -14.73 19.62 -9.41
C VAL A 308 -14.44 18.80 -10.67
N ARG A 309 -14.18 17.51 -10.49
CA ARG A 309 -13.71 16.63 -11.57
C ARG A 309 -14.79 16.16 -12.53
N ASP A 310 -16.04 16.04 -12.07
CA ASP A 310 -17.16 15.46 -12.82
C ASP A 310 -18.48 16.12 -12.42
N GLU A 311 -19.51 15.89 -13.23
CA GLU A 311 -20.83 16.49 -13.01
C GLU A 311 -21.53 15.96 -11.76
N LYS A 312 -21.30 14.68 -11.45
CA LYS A 312 -21.79 14.04 -10.23
C LYS A 312 -21.35 14.79 -8.97
N THR A 313 -20.09 15.21 -8.92
CA THR A 313 -19.55 16.00 -7.80
C THR A 313 -20.10 17.43 -7.78
N ARG A 314 -20.34 18.03 -8.97
CA ARG A 314 -21.00 19.34 -9.06
C ARG A 314 -22.38 19.28 -8.45
N TYR A 315 -23.18 18.30 -8.85
CA TYR A 315 -24.52 18.07 -8.33
C TYR A 315 -24.53 17.80 -6.83
N PHE A 316 -23.62 16.96 -6.32
CA PHE A 316 -23.46 16.70 -4.89
C PHE A 316 -23.31 17.99 -4.06
N LEU A 317 -22.46 18.91 -4.50
CA LEU A 317 -22.27 20.19 -3.81
C LEU A 317 -23.48 21.13 -3.95
N GLU A 318 -24.17 21.10 -5.09
CA GLU A 318 -25.39 21.88 -5.30
C GLU A 318 -26.55 21.42 -4.41
N GLN A 319 -26.69 20.11 -4.18
CA GLN A 319 -27.74 19.54 -3.29
C GLN A 319 -27.62 20.04 -1.85
N ILE A 320 -26.40 20.30 -1.38
CA ILE A 320 -26.18 20.88 -0.05
C ILE A 320 -26.20 22.42 -0.06
N GLY A 321 -26.44 23.08 -1.19
CA GLY A 321 -26.54 24.54 -1.30
C GLY A 321 -25.22 25.28 -1.60
N ILE A 322 -24.19 24.58 -2.09
CA ILE A 322 -22.91 25.18 -2.53
C ILE A 322 -22.94 25.32 -4.05
N HIS A 323 -23.37 26.49 -4.54
CA HIS A 323 -23.59 26.75 -5.97
C HIS A 323 -22.40 27.41 -6.68
N ASN A 324 -21.38 27.85 -5.95
CA ASN A 324 -20.16 28.44 -6.50
C ASN A 324 -19.18 27.35 -6.98
N VAL A 325 -19.69 26.38 -7.73
CA VAL A 325 -18.96 25.20 -8.20
C VAL A 325 -19.01 25.12 -9.73
N ILE A 326 -17.89 24.73 -10.35
CA ILE A 326 -17.80 24.48 -11.79
C ILE A 326 -17.04 23.18 -12.05
N ARG A 327 -17.39 22.52 -13.14
CA ARG A 327 -16.73 21.30 -13.61
C ARG A 327 -15.49 21.65 -14.43
N THR A 328 -14.32 21.15 -14.03
CA THR A 328 -13.04 21.38 -14.72
C THR A 328 -12.36 20.11 -15.23
N GLY A 329 -12.85 18.93 -14.84
CA GLY A 329 -12.07 17.70 -14.96
C GLY A 329 -10.98 17.61 -13.87
N CYS A 330 -10.41 16.41 -13.71
CA CYS A 330 -9.23 16.20 -12.88
C CYS A 330 -8.04 17.00 -13.45
N PRO A 331 -7.19 17.65 -12.63
CA PRO A 331 -6.08 18.46 -13.14
C PRO A 331 -5.04 17.64 -13.92
N SER A 332 -4.99 16.31 -13.71
CA SER A 332 -4.19 15.39 -14.51
C SER A 332 -4.49 15.45 -16.01
N LEU A 333 -5.71 15.84 -16.37
CA LEU A 333 -6.15 15.95 -17.76
C LEU A 333 -5.82 17.31 -18.39
N TRP A 334 -5.52 18.35 -17.61
CA TRP A 334 -5.50 19.73 -18.12
C TRP A 334 -4.41 20.01 -19.16
N SER A 335 -3.41 19.13 -19.28
CA SER A 335 -2.40 19.22 -20.33
C SER A 335 -2.86 18.67 -21.69
N LEU A 336 -3.93 17.86 -21.72
CA LEU A 336 -4.49 17.18 -22.91
C LEU A 336 -5.34 18.12 -23.76
N THR A 337 -4.79 19.27 -24.14
CA THR A 337 -5.44 20.20 -25.06
C THR A 337 -5.69 19.55 -26.43
N ALA A 338 -6.60 20.10 -27.22
CA ALA A 338 -6.87 19.61 -28.58
C ALA A 338 -5.60 19.57 -29.46
N GLN A 339 -4.68 20.53 -29.27
CA GLN A 339 -3.39 20.56 -29.98
C GLN A 339 -2.46 19.42 -29.54
N ARG A 340 -2.46 19.08 -28.24
CA ARG A 340 -1.65 17.98 -27.71
C ARG A 340 -2.21 16.62 -28.14
N CYS A 341 -3.54 16.45 -28.10
CA CYS A 341 -4.21 15.22 -28.55
C CYS A 341 -3.92 14.89 -30.03
N LYS A 342 -3.80 15.91 -30.90
CA LYS A 342 -3.42 15.72 -32.31
C LYS A 342 -2.02 15.09 -32.52
N LYS A 343 -1.15 15.15 -31.50
CA LYS A 343 0.19 14.55 -31.54
C LYS A 343 0.19 13.09 -31.12
N ILE A 344 -0.93 12.59 -30.57
CA ILE A 344 -1.06 11.19 -30.17
C ILE A 344 -1.24 10.35 -31.45
N PRO A 345 -0.53 9.22 -31.60
CA PRO A 345 -0.68 8.32 -32.73
C PRO A 345 -2.12 7.86 -32.93
N LYS A 346 -2.56 7.75 -34.19
CA LYS A 346 -3.88 7.23 -34.56
C LYS A 346 -3.86 5.71 -34.77
N GLU A 347 -2.75 5.23 -35.32
CA GLU A 347 -2.50 3.83 -35.62
C GLU A 347 -1.99 3.06 -34.41
N LYS A 348 -2.12 1.73 -34.47
CA LYS A 348 -1.65 0.80 -33.45
C LYS A 348 -0.13 0.86 -33.29
N GLY A 349 0.33 0.88 -32.04
CA GLY A 349 1.74 0.69 -31.70
C GLY A 349 2.20 -0.76 -31.94
N LYS A 350 3.51 -1.00 -31.88
CA LYS A 350 4.06 -2.38 -31.93
C LYS A 350 3.96 -3.09 -30.60
N GLU A 351 3.97 -2.32 -29.51
CA GLU A 351 4.05 -2.83 -28.16
C GLU A 351 2.88 -2.29 -27.33
N VAL A 352 2.44 -3.06 -26.32
CA VAL A 352 1.33 -2.66 -25.45
C VAL A 352 1.68 -2.85 -23.97
N LEU A 353 1.36 -1.84 -23.17
CA LEU A 353 1.38 -1.90 -21.71
C LEU A 353 -0.02 -2.25 -21.19
N VAL A 354 -0.09 -3.35 -20.44
CA VAL A 354 -1.31 -3.86 -19.84
C VAL A 354 -1.27 -3.72 -18.32
N VAL A 355 -2.33 -3.13 -17.76
CA VAL A 355 -2.56 -3.06 -16.32
C VAL A 355 -3.95 -3.63 -16.02
N LEU A 356 -4.03 -4.72 -15.28
CA LEU A 356 -5.29 -5.35 -14.89
C LEU A 356 -5.38 -5.47 -13.38
N GLU A 357 -6.45 -4.99 -12.78
CA GLU A 357 -6.70 -5.03 -11.33
C GLU A 357 -7.94 -5.87 -11.01
N GLU A 358 -7.90 -6.74 -10.00
CA GLU A 358 -9.04 -7.55 -9.56
C GLU A 358 -10.03 -6.69 -8.75
N LYS A 359 -10.94 -5.98 -9.45
CA LYS A 359 -12.02 -5.18 -8.82
C LYS A 359 -13.35 -5.94 -8.74
N LYS A 360 -13.57 -6.84 -9.70
CA LYS A 360 -14.70 -7.77 -9.83
C LYS A 360 -14.22 -8.99 -10.59
N ASP A 361 -14.94 -10.10 -10.53
CA ASP A 361 -14.58 -11.31 -11.27
C ASP A 361 -14.80 -11.09 -12.78
N CYS A 362 -13.70 -10.79 -13.49
CA CYS A 362 -13.64 -10.63 -14.95
C CYS A 362 -12.54 -11.52 -15.54
N ARG A 363 -12.29 -12.69 -14.94
CA ARG A 363 -11.18 -13.56 -15.33
C ARG A 363 -11.30 -14.04 -16.77
N GLU A 364 -12.51 -14.36 -17.22
CA GLU A 364 -12.76 -14.81 -18.58
C GLU A 364 -12.48 -13.70 -19.61
N GLU A 365 -12.98 -12.50 -19.34
CA GLU A 365 -12.78 -11.33 -20.20
C GLU A 365 -11.30 -10.93 -20.25
N ASP A 366 -10.64 -10.85 -19.11
CA ASP A 366 -9.23 -10.47 -19.00
C ASP A 366 -8.32 -11.51 -19.67
N SER A 367 -8.61 -12.82 -19.52
CA SER A 367 -7.83 -13.89 -20.18
C SER A 367 -7.97 -13.84 -21.70
N ARG A 368 -9.20 -13.65 -22.21
CA ARG A 368 -9.45 -13.47 -23.65
C ARG A 368 -8.73 -12.25 -24.20
N MET A 369 -8.78 -11.14 -23.48
CA MET A 369 -8.09 -9.91 -23.87
C MET A 369 -6.58 -10.12 -23.95
N LEU A 370 -5.96 -10.74 -22.94
CA LEU A 370 -4.51 -11.00 -22.95
C LEU A 370 -4.07 -11.88 -24.13
N ASN A 371 -4.87 -12.89 -24.49
CA ASN A 371 -4.59 -13.73 -25.66
C ASN A 371 -4.66 -12.92 -26.97
N MET A 372 -5.72 -12.13 -27.15
CA MET A 372 -5.88 -11.25 -28.31
C MET A 372 -4.71 -10.24 -28.42
N LEU A 373 -4.32 -9.61 -27.31
CA LEU A 373 -3.20 -8.66 -27.31
C LEU A 373 -1.87 -9.32 -27.72
N ARG A 374 -1.68 -10.60 -27.40
CA ARG A 374 -0.51 -11.37 -27.84
C ARG A 374 -0.51 -11.70 -29.33
N GLU A 375 -1.68 -11.81 -29.94
CA GLU A 375 -1.83 -12.02 -31.38
C GLU A 375 -1.62 -10.71 -32.14
N GLU A 376 -2.03 -9.58 -31.54
CA GLU A 376 -2.03 -8.26 -32.17
C GLU A 376 -0.74 -7.44 -31.97
N TYR A 377 0.02 -7.64 -30.89
CA TYR A 377 1.21 -6.84 -30.58
C TYR A 377 2.48 -7.69 -30.57
N GLU A 378 3.60 -7.11 -31.01
CA GLU A 378 4.92 -7.77 -31.01
C GLU A 378 5.43 -8.05 -29.59
N THR A 379 5.15 -7.13 -28.66
CA THR A 379 5.47 -7.27 -27.24
C THR A 379 4.31 -6.81 -26.38
N VAL A 380 3.92 -7.65 -25.43
CA VAL A 380 2.92 -7.35 -24.41
C VAL A 380 3.60 -7.26 -23.05
N TYR A 381 3.57 -6.06 -22.46
CA TYR A 381 4.06 -5.81 -21.11
C TYR A 381 2.93 -5.92 -20.10
N ILE A 382 3.12 -6.64 -19.00
CA ILE A 382 2.17 -6.68 -17.88
C ILE A 382 2.80 -6.00 -16.67
N TRP A 383 2.15 -4.93 -16.22
CA TRP A 383 2.57 -4.20 -15.03
C TRP A 383 1.91 -4.79 -13.77
N ILE A 384 2.75 -5.23 -12.83
CA ILE A 384 2.32 -5.94 -11.64
C ILE A 384 2.25 -4.96 -10.47
N LYS A 385 1.05 -4.62 -10.02
CA LYS A 385 0.84 -3.62 -8.96
C LYS A 385 1.43 -4.04 -7.61
N ASP A 386 1.14 -5.26 -7.20
CA ASP A 386 1.55 -5.84 -5.92
C ASP A 386 1.42 -7.37 -5.94
N ARG A 387 1.72 -8.01 -4.79
CA ARG A 387 1.61 -9.46 -4.65
C ARG A 387 0.20 -10.01 -4.89
N LYS A 388 -0.84 -9.32 -4.39
CA LYS A 388 -2.24 -9.76 -4.60
C LYS A 388 -2.61 -9.69 -6.09
N ASN A 389 -2.15 -8.64 -6.76
CA ASN A 389 -2.33 -8.48 -8.19
C ASN A 389 -1.59 -9.57 -8.99
N LEU A 390 -0.37 -9.95 -8.59
CA LEU A 390 0.34 -11.07 -9.20
C LEU A 390 -0.44 -12.38 -9.05
N ASP A 391 -0.97 -12.66 -7.87
CA ASP A 391 -1.78 -13.87 -7.62
C ASP A 391 -3.06 -13.88 -8.50
N TYR A 392 -3.65 -12.71 -8.79
CA TYR A 392 -4.74 -12.59 -9.76
C TYR A 392 -4.29 -12.90 -11.19
N LEU A 393 -3.22 -12.25 -11.65
CA LEU A 393 -2.69 -12.41 -13.01
C LEU A 393 -2.29 -13.86 -13.30
N GLN A 394 -1.72 -14.57 -12.31
CA GLN A 394 -1.38 -15.99 -12.42
C GLN A 394 -2.60 -16.91 -12.64
N LYS A 395 -3.80 -16.48 -12.25
CA LYS A 395 -5.05 -17.21 -12.52
C LYS A 395 -5.56 -17.02 -13.95
N LEU A 396 -5.08 -16.02 -14.68
CA LEU A 396 -5.50 -15.73 -16.06
C LEU A 396 -4.73 -16.57 -17.10
N GLY A 397 -3.60 -17.15 -16.71
CA GLY A 397 -2.81 -18.03 -17.56
C GLY A 397 -1.32 -18.00 -17.25
N ASP A 398 -0.53 -18.60 -18.15
CA ASP A 398 0.93 -18.63 -18.04
C ASP A 398 1.54 -17.25 -18.32
N LEU A 399 2.09 -16.63 -17.28
CA LEU A 399 2.67 -15.29 -17.34
C LEU A 399 4.04 -15.23 -18.03
N ASN A 400 4.72 -16.37 -18.23
CA ASN A 400 6.01 -16.43 -18.95
C ASN A 400 5.87 -16.01 -20.42
N LYS A 401 4.63 -15.92 -20.90
CA LYS A 401 4.27 -15.44 -22.23
C LYS A 401 4.38 -13.91 -22.40
N TYR A 402 4.64 -13.15 -21.34
CA TYR A 402 4.59 -11.69 -21.34
C TYR A 402 5.86 -11.09 -20.72
N LYS A 403 6.18 -9.84 -21.04
CA LYS A 403 7.25 -9.09 -20.35
C LYS A 403 6.69 -8.48 -19.08
N LEU A 404 7.10 -9.00 -17.93
CA LEU A 404 6.60 -8.55 -16.64
C LEU A 404 7.35 -7.30 -16.17
N LEU A 405 6.61 -6.29 -15.68
CA LEU A 405 7.15 -5.02 -15.21
C LEU A 405 6.79 -4.80 -13.74
N PRO A 406 7.73 -4.34 -12.89
CA PRO A 406 7.45 -4.05 -11.51
C PRO A 406 6.54 -2.83 -11.32
N GLY A 407 5.75 -2.88 -10.26
CA GLY A 407 4.69 -1.94 -9.88
C GLY A 407 5.13 -0.54 -9.44
N SER A 408 6.12 0.08 -10.09
CA SER A 408 6.72 1.35 -9.66
C SER A 408 6.51 2.52 -10.64
N ILE A 409 6.45 3.76 -10.11
CA ILE A 409 6.31 5.00 -10.91
C ILE A 409 7.51 5.16 -11.85
N SER A 410 8.71 4.81 -11.38
CA SER A 410 9.94 4.81 -12.17
C SER A 410 9.80 3.91 -13.40
N THR A 411 9.29 2.70 -13.22
CA THR A 411 9.07 1.73 -14.30
C THR A 411 8.07 2.24 -15.33
N LEU A 412 6.93 2.80 -14.90
CA LEU A 412 5.97 3.41 -15.84
C LEU A 412 6.58 4.56 -16.63
N LYS A 413 7.29 5.47 -15.96
CA LYS A 413 7.98 6.57 -16.66
C LYS A 413 9.01 6.05 -17.65
N LYS A 414 9.78 5.04 -17.27
CA LYS A 414 10.79 4.41 -18.10
C LYS A 414 10.17 3.86 -19.37
N ILE A 415 9.14 3.02 -19.26
CA ILE A 415 8.51 2.43 -20.46
C ILE A 415 7.82 3.47 -21.35
N PHE A 416 7.14 4.47 -20.77
CA PHE A 416 6.54 5.55 -21.58
C PHE A 416 7.58 6.39 -22.33
N CYS A 417 8.78 6.57 -21.77
CA CYS A 417 9.86 7.31 -22.39
C CYS A 417 10.68 6.49 -23.41
N GLU A 418 10.99 5.24 -23.08
CA GLU A 418 11.92 4.40 -23.87
C GLU A 418 11.22 3.67 -25.02
N THR A 419 9.93 3.35 -24.90
CA THR A 419 9.20 2.62 -25.94
C THR A 419 8.42 3.60 -26.83
N ALA A 420 8.89 3.81 -28.06
CA ALA A 420 8.32 4.79 -28.98
C ALA A 420 6.87 4.46 -29.41
N GLU A 421 6.63 3.26 -29.90
CA GLU A 421 5.36 2.77 -30.46
C GLU A 421 4.60 1.93 -29.42
N LEU A 422 4.25 2.57 -28.30
CA LEU A 422 3.57 1.94 -27.17
C LEU A 422 2.11 2.36 -27.08
N ASP A 423 1.23 1.37 -26.97
CA ASP A 423 -0.17 1.55 -26.58
C ASP A 423 -0.36 1.21 -25.09
N TYR A 424 -1.35 1.80 -24.44
CA TYR A 424 -1.82 1.39 -23.12
C TYR A 424 -3.22 0.81 -23.23
N ILE A 425 -3.45 -0.37 -22.63
CA ILE A 425 -4.77 -0.96 -22.49
C ILE A 425 -4.90 -1.51 -21.07
N GLY A 426 -5.78 -0.94 -20.25
CA GLY A 426 -5.86 -1.40 -18.86
C GLY A 426 -6.89 -0.71 -18.01
N THR A 427 -7.01 -1.19 -16.77
CA THR A 427 -8.13 -0.90 -15.88
C THR A 427 -7.83 0.22 -14.88
N ASN A 428 -6.59 0.73 -14.90
CA ASN A 428 -6.14 1.81 -14.05
C ASN A 428 -6.26 3.15 -14.80
N ILE A 429 -7.31 3.90 -14.47
CA ILE A 429 -7.67 5.16 -15.13
C ILE A 429 -6.49 6.14 -15.14
N GLN A 430 -5.77 6.26 -14.03
CA GLN A 430 -4.72 7.28 -13.89
C GLN A 430 -3.46 6.94 -14.70
N ILE A 431 -3.13 5.64 -14.85
CA ILE A 431 -2.06 5.21 -15.77
C ILE A 431 -2.47 5.47 -17.23
N GLY A 432 -3.73 5.22 -17.58
CA GLY A 432 -4.24 5.54 -18.92
C GLY A 432 -4.19 7.05 -19.22
N ILE A 433 -4.57 7.89 -18.27
CA ILE A 433 -4.42 9.36 -18.41
C ILE A 433 -2.95 9.73 -18.60
N GLN A 434 -2.03 9.16 -17.81
CA GLN A 434 -0.60 9.43 -17.97
C GLN A 434 -0.06 8.96 -19.32
N SER A 435 -0.53 7.82 -19.84
CA SER A 435 -0.18 7.35 -21.18
C SER A 435 -0.51 8.42 -22.23
N LEU A 436 -1.73 9.00 -22.15
CA LEU A 436 -2.13 10.11 -23.02
C LEU A 436 -1.26 11.37 -22.84
N THR A 437 -0.92 11.75 -21.59
CA THR A 437 -0.09 12.94 -21.35
C THR A 437 1.32 12.77 -21.90
N MET A 438 1.81 11.53 -21.95
CA MET A 438 3.07 11.11 -22.56
C MET A 438 2.98 10.87 -24.09
N LEU A 439 1.89 11.29 -24.73
CA LEU A 439 1.65 11.19 -26.16
C LEU A 439 1.57 9.76 -26.70
N LYS A 440 1.12 8.82 -25.86
CA LYS A 440 0.87 7.42 -26.24
C LYS A 440 -0.61 7.17 -26.44
N ARG A 441 -0.97 6.19 -27.29
CA ARG A 441 -2.35 5.77 -27.48
C ARG A 441 -2.81 5.05 -26.21
N SER A 442 -4.04 5.28 -25.76
CA SER A 442 -4.51 4.73 -24.49
C SER A 442 -5.98 4.37 -24.55
N LEU A 443 -6.31 3.19 -24.05
CA LEU A 443 -7.67 2.69 -23.85
C LEU A 443 -7.84 2.28 -22.38
N ILE A 444 -8.79 2.91 -21.71
CA ILE A 444 -9.12 2.62 -20.30
C ILE A 444 -10.28 1.63 -20.25
N LEU A 445 -10.15 0.58 -19.45
CA LEU A 445 -11.15 -0.48 -19.28
C LEU A 445 -11.80 -0.40 -17.90
N SER A 446 -12.95 0.25 -17.79
CA SER A 446 -13.62 0.47 -16.51
C SER A 446 -15.10 0.79 -16.67
N ASP A 447 -15.92 0.19 -15.79
CA ASP A 447 -17.36 0.42 -15.69
C ASP A 447 -17.73 1.29 -14.48
N THR A 448 -16.76 1.98 -13.88
CA THR A 448 -17.04 2.88 -12.74
C THR A 448 -17.72 4.15 -13.22
N ASP A 449 -18.54 4.79 -12.36
CA ASP A 449 -19.18 6.07 -12.67
C ASP A 449 -18.17 7.13 -13.15
N TYR A 450 -16.98 7.17 -12.54
CA TYR A 450 -15.96 8.13 -12.95
C TYR A 450 -15.40 7.82 -14.34
N ALA A 451 -15.26 6.53 -14.69
CA ALA A 451 -14.86 6.13 -16.04
C ALA A 451 -15.94 6.49 -17.08
N GLN A 452 -17.23 6.30 -16.73
CA GLN A 452 -18.33 6.77 -17.56
C GLN A 452 -18.33 8.30 -17.71
N ALA A 453 -18.13 9.05 -16.63
CA ALA A 453 -18.00 10.51 -16.69
C ALA A 453 -16.83 10.94 -17.59
N LEU A 454 -15.68 10.27 -17.53
CA LEU A 454 -14.56 10.53 -18.44
C LEU A 454 -14.91 10.24 -19.91
N ARG A 455 -15.69 9.19 -20.17
CA ARG A 455 -16.17 8.85 -21.52
C ARG A 455 -17.15 9.89 -22.05
N GLU A 456 -18.18 10.19 -21.28
CA GLU A 456 -19.33 10.98 -21.72
C GLU A 456 -19.05 12.48 -21.65
N GLU A 457 -18.42 12.96 -20.58
CA GLU A 457 -18.21 14.39 -20.37
C GLU A 457 -16.88 14.90 -20.95
N MET A 458 -15.89 14.02 -21.15
CA MET A 458 -14.53 14.38 -21.57
C MET A 458 -14.06 13.66 -22.84
N HIS A 459 -14.86 12.74 -23.38
CA HIS A 459 -14.58 11.96 -24.59
C HIS A 459 -13.29 11.12 -24.53
N LEU A 460 -12.86 10.74 -23.32
CA LEU A 460 -11.71 9.85 -23.19
C LEU A 460 -12.01 8.46 -23.79
N PRO A 461 -11.00 7.76 -24.34
CA PRO A 461 -11.17 6.39 -24.83
C PRO A 461 -11.35 5.44 -23.63
N VAL A 462 -12.61 5.22 -23.26
CA VAL A 462 -13.01 4.36 -22.15
C VAL A 462 -14.02 3.34 -22.68
N LEU A 463 -13.77 2.06 -22.42
CA LEU A 463 -14.69 0.97 -22.71
C LEU A 463 -14.93 0.13 -21.46
N GLY A 464 -16.07 -0.56 -21.43
CA GLY A 464 -16.34 -1.57 -20.42
C GLY A 464 -15.53 -2.83 -20.67
N ARG A 465 -15.24 -3.61 -19.62
CA ARG A 465 -14.44 -4.85 -19.77
C ARG A 465 -15.12 -5.90 -20.64
N SER A 466 -16.45 -5.89 -20.68
CA SER A 466 -17.25 -6.80 -21.50
C SER A 466 -17.31 -6.42 -22.98
N MET A 467 -16.84 -5.23 -23.36
CA MET A 467 -16.93 -4.68 -24.73
C MET A 467 -15.79 -5.18 -25.64
N GLN A 468 -15.59 -6.49 -25.72
CA GLN A 468 -14.40 -7.07 -26.37
C GLN A 468 -14.28 -6.72 -27.86
N LYS A 469 -15.41 -6.67 -28.58
CA LYS A 469 -15.41 -6.33 -30.01
C LYS A 469 -15.00 -4.88 -30.25
N GLU A 470 -15.40 -3.97 -29.36
CA GLU A 470 -15.04 -2.58 -29.42
C GLU A 470 -13.57 -2.35 -29.04
N VAL A 471 -13.03 -3.15 -28.12
CA VAL A 471 -11.60 -3.16 -27.82
C VAL A 471 -10.81 -3.62 -29.05
N GLU A 472 -11.22 -4.73 -29.69
CA GLU A 472 -10.60 -5.24 -30.91
C GLU A 472 -10.66 -4.20 -32.05
N ALA A 473 -11.81 -3.55 -32.25
CA ALA A 473 -11.96 -2.50 -33.23
C ALA A 473 -11.07 -1.28 -32.93
N TRP A 474 -10.91 -0.89 -31.66
CA TRP A 474 -10.02 0.20 -31.27
C TRP A 474 -8.54 -0.14 -31.54
N ILE A 475 -8.16 -1.40 -31.36
CA ILE A 475 -6.80 -1.88 -31.62
C ILE A 475 -6.51 -1.86 -33.12
N THR A 476 -7.40 -2.43 -33.92
CA THR A 476 -7.18 -2.75 -35.35
C THR A 476 -7.47 -1.58 -36.29
N ALA A 477 -8.35 -0.66 -35.92
CA ALA A 477 -8.69 0.50 -36.72
C ALA A 477 -7.94 1.77 -36.28
N PRO A 478 -7.72 2.74 -37.20
CA PRO A 478 -7.24 4.06 -36.83
C PRO A 478 -8.20 4.75 -35.85
N TYR A 479 -7.67 5.25 -34.73
CA TYR A 479 -8.47 5.91 -33.70
C TYR A 479 -7.87 7.28 -33.37
N GLU A 480 -8.65 8.35 -33.57
CA GLU A 480 -8.23 9.70 -33.19
C GLU A 480 -8.61 10.02 -31.74
N THR A 481 -7.62 10.14 -30.86
CA THR A 481 -7.84 10.61 -29.50
C THR A 481 -8.34 12.05 -29.48
N ARG A 482 -9.51 12.28 -28.88
CA ARG A 482 -10.08 13.61 -28.68
C ARG A 482 -10.49 13.77 -27.22
N VAL A 483 -9.90 14.72 -26.52
CA VAL A 483 -10.31 15.06 -25.14
C VAL A 483 -11.01 16.41 -25.14
N LEU A 484 -12.26 16.44 -24.65
CA LEU A 484 -13.06 17.65 -24.53
C LEU A 484 -12.85 18.29 -23.17
N LEU A 485 -11.79 19.10 -23.05
CA LEU A 485 -11.52 19.85 -21.82
C LEU A 485 -12.47 21.06 -21.69
N PRO A 486 -13.03 21.34 -20.50
CA PRO A 486 -13.78 22.56 -20.23
C PRO A 486 -12.82 23.74 -20.02
N GLU A 487 -12.13 24.16 -21.09
CA GLU A 487 -11.03 25.14 -21.03
C GLU A 487 -11.44 26.48 -20.40
N GLU A 488 -12.65 26.97 -20.71
CA GLU A 488 -13.15 28.23 -20.15
C GLU A 488 -13.40 28.13 -18.64
N ASN A 489 -13.88 26.98 -18.15
CA ASN A 489 -14.03 26.75 -16.71
C ASN A 489 -12.66 26.69 -16.02
N ILE A 490 -11.67 26.01 -16.64
CA ILE A 490 -10.30 25.94 -16.10
C ILE A 490 -9.69 27.34 -16.03
N LYS A 491 -9.82 28.16 -17.09
CA LYS A 491 -9.36 29.55 -17.11
C LYS A 491 -10.06 30.40 -16.06
N TYR A 492 -11.38 30.28 -15.96
CA TYR A 492 -12.19 31.02 -14.99
C TYR A 492 -11.77 30.67 -13.55
N TRP A 493 -11.61 29.38 -13.23
CA TRP A 493 -11.12 28.96 -11.91
C TRP A 493 -9.72 29.50 -11.62
N LYS A 494 -8.77 29.45 -12.56
CA LYS A 494 -7.41 29.99 -12.35
C LYS A 494 -7.41 31.51 -12.15
N SER A 495 -8.29 32.22 -12.87
CA SER A 495 -8.33 33.69 -12.86
C SER A 495 -8.61 34.31 -11.50
N GLN A 496 -9.35 33.62 -10.61
CA GLN A 496 -9.71 34.12 -9.28
C GLN A 496 -8.49 34.29 -8.35
N PHE A 497 -7.36 33.67 -8.68
CA PHE A 497 -6.14 33.71 -7.88
C PHE A 497 -5.14 34.78 -8.37
N VAL A 498 -5.32 35.29 -9.58
CA VAL A 498 -4.46 36.31 -10.17
C VAL A 498 -4.89 37.69 -9.68
N ARG A 499 -3.96 38.45 -9.05
CA ARG A 499 -4.22 39.79 -8.46
C ARG A 499 -4.78 40.84 -9.45
N LYS A 500 -4.78 40.58 -10.76
CA LYS A 500 -5.29 41.47 -11.81
C LYS A 500 -6.54 40.88 -12.48
N PHE A 501 -7.68 40.88 -11.79
CA PHE A 501 -8.97 40.85 -12.47
C PHE A 501 -9.75 42.12 -12.13
N ALA A 502 -9.79 43.04 -13.10
CA ALA A 502 -10.68 44.18 -13.07
C ALA A 502 -12.12 43.66 -12.99
N ARG A 503 -12.86 44.09 -11.98
CA ARG A 503 -14.29 43.78 -11.81
C ARG A 503 -15.06 44.24 -13.05
N TRP A 504 -15.32 43.33 -13.97
CA TRP A 504 -16.17 43.57 -15.15
C TRP A 504 -17.59 43.07 -14.89
N TYR A 505 -18.19 43.47 -13.78
CA TYR A 505 -19.65 43.47 -13.62
C TYR A 505 -20.04 44.65 -12.73
N LYS A 506 -20.75 45.62 -13.32
CA LYS A 506 -21.53 46.60 -12.54
C LYS A 506 -22.56 45.80 -11.75
N LYS A 507 -22.55 45.93 -10.42
CA LYS A 507 -23.66 45.51 -9.55
C LYS A 507 -24.95 46.05 -10.16
N ARG A 508 -25.91 45.16 -10.42
CA ARG A 508 -27.32 45.53 -10.45
C ARG A 508 -27.83 45.58 -9.02
#